data_AF-A0A4Y9LQ52-F1
#
_entry.id   AF-A0A4Y9LQ52-F1
#
_cell.length_a   1.000
_cell.length_b   1.000
_cell.length_c   1.000
_cell.angle_alpha   90.00
_cell.angle_beta   90.00
_cell.angle_gamma   90.00
#
_symmetry.space_group_name_H-M   'P 1'
#
loop_
_entity.id
_entity.type
_entity.pdbx_description
1 polymer ?
#
loop_
_entity_poly.entity_id
_entity_poly.type
_entity_poly.pdbx_seq_one_letter_code
_entity_poly.pdbx_strand_id
1 'polypeptide(L)' 'MAKRNEKHAHLVEPTWGQSEDGGPPLTELSASVAGPLSPFGQDHSFPLPADRIRYAHPTDKPNRAGIQLAENRKH' A
#
# COMPACT_ATOMS: atom_id res chain seq x y z
N MET A 1 -25.52 -23.29 -12.93
CA MET A 1 -25.94 -23.95 -11.67
C MET A 1 -25.67 -25.45 -11.76
N ALA A 2 -24.57 -25.94 -11.19
CA ALA A 2 -24.39 -27.38 -11.01
C ALA A 2 -25.27 -27.83 -9.83
N LYS A 3 -26.12 -28.83 -10.07
CA LYS A 3 -27.07 -29.33 -9.07
C LYS A 3 -26.30 -30.12 -8.01
N ARG A 4 -26.45 -29.77 -6.72
CA ARG A 4 -25.83 -30.49 -5.61
C ARG A 4 -26.27 -31.95 -5.61
N ASN A 5 -25.31 -32.88 -5.64
CA ASN A 5 -25.53 -34.32 -5.68
C ASN A 5 -25.18 -34.95 -4.33
N GLU A 6 -26.18 -35.50 -3.64
CA GLU A 6 -26.05 -36.08 -2.29
C GLU A 6 -25.03 -37.21 -2.19
N LYS A 7 -24.79 -37.96 -3.27
CA LYS A 7 -23.80 -39.04 -3.30
C LYS A 7 -22.36 -38.56 -3.14
N HIS A 8 -22.12 -37.28 -3.39
CA HIS A 8 -20.80 -36.65 -3.34
C HIS A 8 -20.60 -35.81 -2.06
N ALA A 9 -21.46 -35.94 -1.05
CA ALA A 9 -21.39 -35.13 0.17
C ALA A 9 -20.09 -35.27 0.98
N HIS A 10 -19.35 -36.38 0.79
CA HIS A 10 -18.05 -36.64 1.41
C HIS A 10 -16.87 -36.05 0.60
N LEU A 11 -17.10 -35.70 -0.66
CA LEU A 11 -16.21 -34.83 -1.42
C LEU A 11 -16.50 -33.43 -0.88
N VAL A 12 -15.87 -33.12 0.25
CA VAL A 12 -15.83 -31.77 0.78
C VAL A 12 -15.14 -30.95 -0.29
N GLU A 13 -15.95 -30.34 -1.17
CA GLU A 13 -15.49 -29.31 -2.07
C GLU A 13 -14.60 -28.38 -1.24
N PRO A 14 -13.36 -28.09 -1.66
CA PRO A 14 -12.50 -27.20 -0.89
C PRO A 14 -13.31 -25.97 -0.52
N THR A 15 -13.29 -25.57 0.75
CA THR A 15 -14.09 -24.48 1.34
C THR A 15 -13.75 -23.10 0.78
N TRP A 16 -13.17 -23.04 -0.41
CA TRP A 16 -13.04 -21.86 -1.21
C TRP A 16 -14.43 -21.24 -1.39
N GLY A 17 -14.49 -19.92 -1.15
CA GLY A 17 -15.75 -19.18 -1.09
C GLY A 17 -16.63 -19.37 -2.32
N GLN A 18 -17.92 -19.13 -2.20
CA GLN A 18 -18.82 -19.22 -3.35
C GLN A 18 -18.61 -18.03 -4.29
N SER A 19 -18.66 -18.29 -5.60
CA SER A 19 -18.70 -17.25 -6.64
C SER A 19 -20.14 -16.82 -6.88
N GLU A 20 -20.41 -15.53 -7.01
CA GLU A 20 -21.77 -15.01 -7.25
C GLU A 20 -22.34 -15.49 -8.60
N ASP A 21 -21.50 -15.61 -9.64
CA ASP A 21 -21.93 -15.96 -11.01
C ASP A 21 -21.63 -17.42 -11.40
N GLY A 22 -21.24 -18.27 -10.44
CA GLY A 22 -20.92 -19.68 -10.69
C GLY A 22 -19.59 -19.91 -11.41
N GLY A 23 -18.70 -18.91 -11.43
CA GLY A 23 -17.31 -19.04 -11.85
C GLY A 23 -16.40 -19.61 -10.73
N PRO A 24 -15.08 -19.65 -10.96
CA PRO A 24 -14.12 -19.96 -9.90
C PRO A 24 -14.32 -19.06 -8.67
N PRO A 25 -14.00 -19.53 -7.46
CA PRO A 25 -14.00 -18.71 -6.25
C PRO A 25 -13.14 -17.47 -6.46
N LEU A 26 -13.53 -16.33 -5.88
CA LEU A 26 -12.70 -15.13 -5.93
C LEU A 26 -11.41 -15.40 -5.13
N THR A 27 -10.28 -15.42 -5.84
CA THR A 27 -8.93 -15.62 -5.32
C THR A 27 -8.02 -14.50 -5.82
N GLU A 28 -6.82 -14.37 -5.28
CA GLU A 28 -5.83 -13.40 -5.80
C GLU A 28 -5.54 -13.59 -7.30
N LEU A 29 -5.56 -14.85 -7.78
CA LEU A 29 -5.32 -15.18 -9.19
C LEU A 29 -6.47 -14.76 -10.13
N SER A 30 -7.70 -14.76 -9.60
CA SER A 30 -8.91 -14.46 -10.38
C SER A 30 -9.47 -13.07 -10.09
N ALA A 31 -8.81 -12.29 -9.22
CA ALA A 31 -9.21 -10.94 -8.89
C ALA A 31 -8.94 -9.98 -10.06
N SER A 32 -9.83 -9.00 -10.25
CA SER A 32 -9.66 -7.96 -11.27
C SER A 32 -8.49 -7.02 -10.97
N VAL A 33 -8.09 -6.93 -9.71
CA VAL A 33 -6.93 -6.16 -9.24
C VAL A 33 -6.00 -7.11 -8.51
N ALA A 34 -4.74 -7.13 -8.93
CA ALA A 34 -3.70 -7.90 -8.27
C ALA A 34 -3.13 -7.11 -7.08
N GLY A 35 -2.99 -7.78 -5.93
CA GLY A 35 -2.39 -7.20 -4.73
C GLY A 35 -3.34 -6.29 -3.91
N PRO A 36 -2.87 -5.78 -2.76
CA PRO A 36 -3.66 -4.90 -1.92
C PRO A 36 -3.91 -3.57 -2.64
N LEU A 37 -5.12 -3.03 -2.50
CA LEU A 37 -5.41 -1.67 -2.91
C LEU A 37 -4.46 -0.70 -2.20
N SER A 38 -4.08 0.36 -2.91
CA SER A 38 -3.34 1.47 -2.32
C SER A 38 -3.98 1.88 -0.98
N PRO A 39 -3.19 2.11 0.09
CA PRO A 39 -3.72 2.55 1.38
C PRO A 39 -4.40 3.92 1.31
N PHE A 40 -4.18 4.66 0.22
CA PHE A 40 -4.81 5.95 -0.05
C PHE A 40 -6.05 5.85 -0.96
N GLY A 41 -6.54 4.63 -1.22
CA GLY A 41 -7.62 4.38 -2.16
C GLY A 41 -7.20 4.45 -3.63
N GLN A 42 -8.16 4.26 -4.53
CA GLN A 42 -7.93 4.23 -5.98
C GLN A 42 -7.95 5.64 -6.61
N ASP A 43 -8.39 6.66 -5.87
CA ASP A 43 -8.48 8.05 -6.35
C ASP A 43 -7.12 8.76 -6.43
N HIS A 44 -6.08 8.16 -5.86
CA HIS A 44 -4.73 8.72 -5.80
C HIS A 44 -3.80 8.00 -6.76
N SER A 45 -3.26 8.73 -7.72
CA SER A 45 -2.17 8.26 -8.57
C SER A 45 -0.83 8.75 -8.03
N PHE A 46 0.16 7.84 -7.99
CA PHE A 46 1.52 8.13 -7.57
C PHE A 46 2.47 8.10 -8.76
N PRO A 47 3.55 8.91 -8.74
CA PRO A 47 3.89 9.90 -7.72
C PRO A 47 2.94 11.10 -7.72
N LEU A 48 2.79 11.77 -6.58
CA LEU A 48 2.00 12.99 -6.49
C LEU A 48 2.72 14.15 -7.22
N PRO A 49 1.98 15.06 -7.88
CA PRO A 49 2.51 16.30 -8.42
C PRO A 49 3.28 17.12 -7.37
N ALA A 50 4.37 17.79 -7.80
CA ALA A 50 5.28 18.51 -6.92
C ALA A 50 4.61 19.67 -6.16
N ASP A 51 3.61 20.30 -6.76
CA ASP A 51 2.78 21.37 -6.18
C ASP A 51 1.82 20.86 -5.10
N ARG A 52 1.53 19.56 -5.07
CA ARG A 52 0.65 18.92 -4.08
C ARG A 52 1.39 18.36 -2.87
N ILE A 53 2.73 18.25 -2.95
CA ILE A 53 3.55 17.77 -1.84
C ILE A 53 4.10 18.96 -1.05
N ARG A 54 3.94 18.93 0.27
CA ARG A 54 4.53 19.94 1.18
C ARG A 54 5.97 19.58 1.58
N TYR A 55 6.70 18.92 0.68
CA TYR A 55 8.09 18.55 0.93
C TYR A 55 8.97 19.79 0.79
N ALA A 56 9.64 20.16 1.87
CA ALA A 56 10.71 21.15 1.87
C ALA A 56 12.00 20.44 2.26
N HIS A 57 13.00 20.48 1.38
CA HIS A 57 14.30 19.91 1.69
C HIS A 57 14.96 20.74 2.80
N PRO A 58 15.39 20.13 3.93
CA PRO A 58 16.06 20.88 4.98
C PRO A 58 17.40 21.40 4.47
N THR A 59 17.59 22.72 4.54
CA THR A 59 18.83 23.39 4.12
C THR A 59 19.66 23.89 5.30
N ASP A 60 19.21 23.62 6.53
CA ASP A 60 19.93 24.08 7.71
C ASP A 60 21.34 23.51 7.74
N LYS A 61 22.31 24.40 7.90
CA LYS A 61 23.70 24.00 8.10
C LYS A 61 23.79 23.36 9.49
N PRO A 62 24.53 22.25 9.62
CA PRO A 62 24.81 21.70 10.94
C PRO A 62 25.41 22.80 11.82
N ASN A 63 24.91 22.89 13.06
CA ASN A 63 25.47 23.80 14.05
C ASN A 63 26.97 23.58 14.10
N ARG A 64 27.78 24.64 13.96
CA ARG A 64 29.22 24.57 14.21
C ARG A 64 29.46 24.56 15.73
N ALA A 65 28.93 23.55 16.40
CA ALA A 65 29.20 23.24 17.80
C ALA A 65 30.67 22.82 17.92
N GLY A 66 31.56 23.80 17.93
CA GLY A 66 33.01 23.60 17.88
C GLY A 66 33.80 24.84 17.48
N ILE A 67 33.16 25.87 16.90
CA ILE A 67 33.78 27.20 16.85
C ILE A 67 33.29 27.96 18.07
N GLN A 68 34.07 27.95 19.15
CA GLN A 68 34.00 29.04 20.12
C GLN A 68 34.08 30.33 19.32
N LEU A 69 33.00 31.11 19.31
CA LEU A 69 33.08 32.51 18.92
C LEU A 69 34.24 33.08 19.73
N ALA A 70 35.27 33.59 19.07
CA ALA A 70 36.41 34.18 19.74
C ALA A 70 35.91 35.48 20.40
N GLU A 71 35.37 35.35 21.60
CA GLU A 71 35.08 36.45 22.50
C GLU A 71 36.44 37.13 22.75
N ASN A 72 36.60 38.35 22.24
CA ASN A 72 37.76 39.23 22.44
C ASN A 72 39.00 39.01 21.55
N ARG A 73 38.87 39.18 20.23
CA ARG A 73 40.00 39.67 19.41
C ARG A 73 39.71 41.06 18.85
N LYS A 74 40.22 42.10 19.53
CA LYS A 74 40.98 43.27 19.04
C LYS A 74 41.35 44.09 20.30
N HIS A 75 42.64 44.11 20.67
CA HIS A 75 43.68 45.08 20.29
C HIS A 75 43.55 46.40 21.04
#